data_AF-A0A817YD35-F1
#
_entry.id   AF-A0A817YD35-F1
#
_cell.length_a   1.000
_cell.length_b   1.000
_cell.length_c   1.000
_cell.angle_alpha   90.00
_cell.angle_beta   90.00
_cell.angle_gamma   90.00
#
_symmetry.space_group_name_H-M   'P 1'
#
loop_
_entity.id
_entity.type
_entity.pdbx_description
1 polymer ?
#
loop_
_entity_poly.entity_id
_entity_poly.type
_entity_poly.pdbx_seq_one_letter_code
_entity_poly.pdbx_strand_id
1 'polypeptide(L)'
;MVVGQNGAHQQEESVYNLIPRVQVQAPKPPRYESKFKSNVRETFKEGKHEHRTMGYAEEPLPDPQQFLKKKQNESKTVTNPAEKKSLGPFLEKLSDNWQFN
;
A
#
# COMPACT_ATOMS: atom_id res chain seq x y z
N MET A 1 56.91 2.12 -57.10
CA MET A 1 55.98 3.22 -57.45
C MET A 1 54.92 3.28 -56.36
N VAL A 2 54.98 4.26 -55.46
CA VAL A 2 53.93 4.47 -54.45
C VAL A 2 53.66 5.97 -54.39
N VAL A 3 52.50 6.38 -54.91
CA VAL A 3 51.86 7.68 -54.63
C VAL A 3 50.48 7.26 -54.15
N GLY A 4 50.24 7.19 -52.85
CA GLY A 4 49.89 8.36 -52.07
C GLY A 4 48.37 8.43 -51.98
N GLN A 5 47.75 7.47 -51.30
CA GLN A 5 46.46 7.74 -50.68
C GLN A 5 46.74 8.69 -49.52
N ASN A 6 46.00 9.79 -49.39
CA ASN A 6 45.55 10.38 -48.12
C ASN A 6 44.83 11.71 -48.42
N GLY A 7 43.51 11.72 -48.24
CA GLY A 7 42.70 12.93 -48.36
C GLY A 7 41.30 12.74 -47.79
N ALA A 8 41.15 11.98 -46.72
CA ALA A 8 39.88 11.81 -46.01
C ALA A 8 39.83 12.75 -44.79
N HIS A 9 39.82 14.07 -45.02
CA HIS A 9 39.39 15.06 -44.02
C HIS A 9 38.96 16.34 -44.73
N GLN A 10 37.77 16.34 -45.34
CA GLN A 10 37.01 17.57 -45.49
C GLN A 10 36.15 17.71 -44.24
N GLN A 11 36.76 18.09 -43.12
CA GLN A 11 36.01 18.87 -42.16
C GLN A 11 35.89 20.25 -42.81
N GLU A 12 34.69 20.62 -43.24
CA GLU A 12 34.43 21.96 -43.77
C GLU A 12 34.83 22.97 -42.69
N GLU A 13 35.98 23.61 -42.91
CA GLU A 13 36.54 24.61 -42.02
C GLU A 13 35.58 25.80 -41.97
N SER A 14 34.77 25.87 -40.93
CA SER A 14 33.75 26.88 -40.75
C SER A 14 33.93 27.53 -39.39
N VAL A 15 34.08 28.86 -39.37
CA VAL A 15 34.25 29.66 -38.14
C VAL A 15 33.09 29.43 -37.16
N TYR A 16 31.90 29.07 -37.67
CA TYR A 16 30.73 28.74 -36.86
C TYR A 16 30.89 27.45 -36.04
N ASN A 17 31.77 26.54 -36.45
CA ASN A 17 32.07 25.33 -35.68
C ASN A 17 32.92 25.63 -34.42
N LEU A 18 33.50 26.82 -34.32
CA LEU A 18 34.21 27.30 -33.13
C LEU A 18 33.26 27.74 -32.01
N ILE A 19 31.99 28.02 -32.34
CA ILE A 19 30.99 28.39 -31.35
C ILE A 19 30.55 27.12 -30.62
N PRO A 20 30.77 27.01 -29.29
CA PRO A 20 30.35 25.84 -28.54
C PRO A 20 28.83 25.71 -28.62
N ARG A 21 28.35 24.58 -29.14
CA ARG A 21 26.91 24.28 -29.14
C ARG A 21 26.47 24.05 -27.71
N VAL A 22 25.38 24.71 -27.30
CA VAL A 22 24.76 24.46 -26.00
C VAL A 22 24.28 23.00 -26.00
N GLN A 23 24.99 22.15 -25.28
CA GLN A 23 24.59 20.76 -25.09
C GLN A 23 23.37 20.76 -24.16
N VAL A 24 22.20 20.46 -24.71
CA VAL A 24 20.98 20.29 -23.90
C VAL A 24 21.16 19.04 -23.06
N GLN A 25 21.37 19.21 -21.75
CA GLN A 25 21.42 18.08 -20.83
C GLN A 25 20.03 17.46 -20.74
N ALA A 26 19.94 16.15 -20.94
CA ALA A 26 18.70 15.44 -20.73
C ALA A 26 18.27 15.56 -19.25
N PRO A 27 16.96 15.70 -18.97
CA PRO A 27 16.47 15.72 -17.60
C PRO A 27 16.83 14.43 -16.89
N LYS A 28 17.21 14.54 -15.61
CA LYS A 28 17.57 13.37 -14.79
C LYS A 28 16.35 12.45 -14.68
N PRO A 29 16.55 11.12 -14.75
CA PRO A 29 15.45 10.18 -14.55
C PRO A 29 14.93 10.26 -13.11
N PRO A 30 13.65 9.91 -12.89
CA PRO A 30 13.09 9.84 -11.55
C PRO A 30 13.85 8.82 -10.70
N ARG A 31 13.96 9.12 -9.40
CA ARG A 31 14.52 8.18 -8.42
C ARG A 31 13.58 6.99 -8.25
N TYR A 32 14.14 5.79 -8.13
CA TYR A 32 13.38 4.59 -7.78
C TYR A 32 12.68 4.75 -6.42
N GLU A 33 11.40 4.40 -6.35
CA GLU A 33 10.66 4.24 -5.11
C GLU A 33 10.36 2.76 -4.85
N SER A 34 10.57 2.31 -3.61
CA SER A 34 10.28 0.93 -3.20
C SER A 34 8.78 0.65 -3.31
N LYS A 35 8.44 -0.52 -3.90
CA LYS A 35 7.06 -1.04 -3.99
C LYS A 35 6.41 -1.25 -2.61
N PHE A 36 7.21 -1.41 -1.56
CA PHE A 36 6.74 -1.71 -0.20
C PHE A 36 6.66 -0.48 0.70
N LYS A 37 6.89 0.73 0.16
CA LYS A 37 6.88 1.99 0.93
C LYS A 37 5.58 2.21 1.70
N SER A 38 4.43 1.84 1.13
CA SER A 38 3.11 1.92 1.79
C SER A 38 2.99 0.92 2.93
N ASN A 39 3.26 -0.36 2.64
CA ASN A 39 3.15 -1.45 3.61
C ASN A 39 4.04 -1.21 4.85
N VAL A 40 5.27 -0.74 4.67
CA VAL A 40 6.17 -0.39 5.79
C VAL A 40 5.59 0.74 6.64
N ARG A 41 4.90 1.72 6.03
CA ARG A 41 4.26 2.82 6.77
C ARG A 41 3.03 2.35 7.56
N GLU A 42 2.25 1.43 7.00
CA GLU A 42 1.06 0.86 7.62
C GLU A 42 1.46 -0.03 8.80
N THR A 43 2.32 -1.01 8.58
CA THR A 43 2.85 -1.90 9.63
C THR A 43 3.53 -1.14 10.77
N PHE A 44 4.28 -0.08 10.46
CA PHE A 44 4.87 0.77 11.48
C PHE A 44 3.83 1.51 12.33
N LYS A 45 2.65 1.84 11.79
CA LYS A 45 1.57 2.50 12.51
C LYS A 45 0.70 1.52 13.30
N GLU A 46 0.36 0.37 12.71
CA GLU A 46 -0.53 -0.65 13.29
C GLU A 46 -0.01 -1.21 14.62
N GLY A 47 1.31 -1.22 14.81
CA GLY A 47 1.91 -1.74 16.03
C GLY A 47 2.00 -0.74 17.19
N LYS A 48 1.58 0.51 17.02
CA LYS A 48 1.75 1.58 18.00
C LYS A 48 0.62 1.55 19.02
N HIS A 49 0.93 1.06 20.21
CA HIS A 49 0.08 1.22 21.37
C HIS A 49 0.98 1.66 22.52
N GLU A 50 0.61 2.75 23.19
CA GLU A 50 1.48 3.49 24.14
C GLU A 50 2.02 2.58 25.26
N HIS A 51 1.26 1.56 25.62
CA HIS A 51 1.54 0.62 26.70
C HIS A 51 1.65 -0.84 26.19
N ARG A 52 1.95 -1.08 24.90
CA ARG A 52 2.06 -2.44 24.35
C ARG A 52 3.15 -3.29 25.00
N THR A 53 4.32 -2.67 25.19
CA THR A 53 5.55 -3.39 25.56
C THR A 53 5.69 -3.51 27.07
N MET A 54 5.40 -2.44 27.81
CA MET A 54 5.62 -2.37 29.26
C MET A 54 4.34 -2.17 30.08
N GLY A 55 3.16 -2.13 29.45
CA GLY A 55 1.91 -1.86 30.15
C GLY A 55 1.80 -0.39 30.63
N TYR A 56 0.78 -0.12 31.43
CA TYR A 56 0.62 1.15 32.10
C TYR A 56 1.54 1.22 33.33
N ALA A 57 2.07 2.41 33.65
CA ALA A 57 2.86 2.62 34.87
C ALA A 57 2.00 2.49 36.13
N GLU A 58 0.78 3.02 36.08
CA GLU A 58 -0.29 2.84 37.05
C GLU A 58 -1.57 2.48 36.28
N GLU A 59 -2.30 1.45 36.73
CA GLU A 59 -3.50 0.99 36.05
C GLU A 59 -4.62 2.04 36.18
N PRO A 60 -5.18 2.56 35.07
CA PRO A 60 -6.29 3.49 35.15
C PRO A 60 -7.54 2.77 35.67
N LEU A 61 -7.92 3.07 36.90
CA LEU A 61 -9.15 2.54 37.49
C LEU A 61 -10.37 3.27 36.88
N PRO A 62 -11.35 2.55 36.31
CA PRO A 62 -12.57 3.18 35.84
C PRO A 62 -13.39 3.71 37.03
N ASP A 63 -14.18 4.75 36.78
CA ASP A 63 -15.15 5.26 37.76
C ASP A 63 -16.16 4.13 38.09
N PRO A 64 -16.45 3.83 39.37
CA PRO A 64 -17.46 2.86 39.77
C PRO A 64 -18.84 3.08 39.14
N GLN A 65 -19.16 4.31 38.73
CA GLN A 65 -20.40 4.63 38.03
C GLN A 65 -20.44 4.12 36.58
N GLN A 66 -19.28 3.79 36.00
CA GLN A 66 -19.11 3.27 34.64
C GLN A 66 -19.16 1.73 34.57
N PHE A 67 -20.05 1.12 35.33
CA PHE A 67 -20.28 -0.32 35.28
C PHE A 67 -20.88 -0.76 33.93
N LEU A 68 -20.63 -2.02 33.55
CA LEU A 68 -21.14 -2.58 32.31
C LEU A 68 -22.67 -2.61 32.28
N LYS A 69 -23.27 -1.92 31.31
CA LYS A 69 -24.72 -1.93 31.10
C LYS A 69 -25.13 -3.07 30.16
N LYS A 70 -26.39 -3.51 30.27
CA LYS A 70 -26.96 -4.51 29.36
C LYS A 70 -26.75 -4.07 27.90
N LYS A 71 -26.16 -4.95 27.08
CA LYS A 71 -25.86 -4.73 25.65
C LYS A 71 -24.76 -3.69 25.31
N GLN A 72 -23.97 -3.23 26.27
CA GLN A 72 -22.93 -2.21 25.99
C GLN A 72 -21.82 -2.71 25.06
N ASN A 73 -21.43 -3.97 25.17
CA ASN A 73 -20.36 -4.57 24.38
C ASN A 73 -20.88 -5.43 23.21
N GLU A 74 -22.19 -5.42 22.97
CA GLU A 74 -22.76 -6.14 21.83
C GLU A 74 -22.34 -5.43 20.55
N SER A 75 -21.62 -6.14 19.67
CA SER A 75 -21.35 -5.64 18.34
C SER A 75 -22.68 -5.52 17.60
N LYS A 76 -23.00 -4.30 17.14
CA LYS A 76 -24.17 -4.10 16.28
C LYS A 76 -23.90 -4.84 14.98
N THR A 77 -24.52 -5.99 14.78
CA THR A 77 -24.55 -6.64 13.47
C THR A 77 -25.30 -5.72 12.54
N VAL A 78 -24.59 -4.98 11.70
CA VAL A 78 -25.18 -4.26 10.57
C VAL A 78 -25.64 -5.33 9.59
N THR A 79 -26.86 -5.83 9.79
CA THR A 79 -27.46 -6.71 8.79
C THR A 79 -27.84 -5.84 7.60
N ASN A 80 -26.97 -5.79 6.59
CA ASN A 80 -27.36 -5.30 5.28
C ASN A 80 -28.55 -6.16 4.80
N PRO A 81 -29.70 -5.56 4.42
CA PRO A 81 -30.91 -6.32 4.06
C PRO A 81 -30.76 -7.17 2.78
N ALA A 82 -29.61 -7.13 2.10
CA ALA A 82 -29.34 -7.88 0.89
C ALA A 82 -28.91 -9.34 1.11
N GLU A 83 -28.32 -9.69 2.27
CA GLU A 83 -27.73 -11.02 2.49
C GLU A 83 -28.71 -12.07 3.04
N LYS A 84 -29.90 -11.65 3.48
CA LYS A 84 -30.93 -12.58 3.99
C LYS A 84 -31.56 -13.47 2.90
N LYS A 85 -31.24 -13.24 1.63
CA LYS A 85 -31.83 -14.00 0.49
C LYS A 85 -30.99 -15.21 0.06
N SER A 86 -29.73 -15.34 0.49
CA SER A 86 -28.86 -16.45 0.06
C SER A 86 -28.78 -17.61 1.05
N LEU A 87 -29.24 -17.44 2.30
CA LEU A 87 -29.18 -18.47 3.35
C LEU A 87 -30.51 -19.21 3.58
N GLY A 88 -31.55 -18.91 2.80
CA GLY A 88 -32.85 -19.59 2.87
C GLY A 88 -32.81 -21.08 2.48
N PRO A 89 -32.16 -21.49 1.36
CA PRO A 89 -32.36 -22.85 0.86
C PRO A 89 -31.40 -23.91 1.45
N PHE A 90 -30.40 -23.53 2.26
CA PHE A 90 -29.46 -24.49 2.87
C PHE A 90 -29.88 -24.96 4.26
N LEU A 91 -30.49 -24.07 5.06
CA LEU A 91 -30.91 -24.40 6.43
C LEU A 91 -32.24 -25.17 6.49
N GLU A 92 -33.09 -25.06 5.48
CA GLU A 92 -34.35 -25.83 5.38
C GLU A 92 -34.10 -27.32 5.07
N LYS A 93 -33.02 -27.64 4.33
CA LYS A 93 -32.66 -29.03 4.01
C LYS A 93 -32.10 -29.82 5.20
N LEU A 94 -31.71 -29.16 6.28
CA LEU A 94 -31.16 -29.79 7.47
C LEU A 94 -32.24 -30.16 8.50
N SER A 95 -33.41 -29.50 8.49
CA SER A 95 -34.54 -29.87 9.36
C SER A 95 -35.25 -31.14 8.92
N ASP A 96 -35.21 -31.46 7.63
CA ASP A 96 -35.95 -32.60 7.08
C ASP A 96 -35.25 -33.96 7.28
N ASN A 97 -34.00 -33.97 7.74
CA ASN A 97 -33.18 -35.18 7.85
C ASN A 97 -32.92 -35.65 9.29
N TRP A 98 -33.76 -35.21 10.25
CA TRP A 98 -33.74 -35.64 11.65
C TRP A 98 -35.02 -36.38 12.05
N GLN A 99 -35.59 -37.19 11.16
CA GLN A 99 -36.57 -38.20 11.57
C GLN A 99 -35.81 -39.43 12.11
N PHE A 100 -35.70 -39.50 13.44
CA PHE A 100 -35.30 -40.72 14.15
C PHE A 100 -36.32 -41.83 13.85
N ASN A 101 -35.84 -42.97 13.33
CA ASN A 101 -36.55 -44.25 13.33
C ASN A 101 -36.53 -44.87 14.73
#